data_AF-A0A9N9JT31-F1
#
_entry.id   AF-A0A9N9JT31-F1
#
_cell.length_a   1.000
_cell.length_b   1.000
_cell.length_c   1.000
_cell.angle_alpha   90.00
_cell.angle_beta   90.00
_cell.angle_gamma   90.00
#
_symmetry.space_group_name_H-M   'P 1'
#
loop_
_entity.id
_entity.type
_entity.pdbx_description
1 polymer ?
#
loop_
_entity_poly.entity_id
_entity_poly.type
_entity_poly.pdbx_seq_one_letter_code
_entity_poly.pdbx_strand_id
1 'polypeptide(L)'
;MNSNSKHYYCPECDQQLNDNSRWCKSCQQRHFEENFDNWTSGDNDIDEFIKETQMKADDADQYLEWIPFSAFINVTKSDISEAGSLFTANWVR
;
A
#
# COMPACT_ATOMS: atom_id res chain seq x y z
N MET A 1 -36.52 -2.80 17.89
CA MET A 1 -35.38 -2.39 17.05
C MET A 1 -34.34 -3.48 17.18
N ASN A 2 -34.23 -4.38 16.19
CA ASN A 2 -33.27 -5.49 16.23
C ASN A 2 -32.16 -5.18 15.22
N SER A 3 -31.07 -4.57 15.68
CA SER A 3 -29.85 -4.49 14.87
C SER A 3 -28.96 -5.65 15.27
N ASN A 4 -29.07 -6.78 14.55
CA ASN A 4 -28.05 -7.82 14.57
C ASN A 4 -26.79 -7.23 13.92
N SER A 5 -25.98 -6.51 14.68
CA SER A 5 -24.65 -6.12 14.23
C SER A 5 -23.81 -7.37 14.09
N LYS A 6 -23.52 -7.78 12.85
CA LYS A 6 -22.50 -8.79 12.60
C LYS A 6 -21.16 -8.15 12.98
N HIS A 7 -20.59 -8.61 14.09
CA HIS A 7 -19.25 -8.24 14.49
C HIS A 7 -18.25 -9.08 13.68
N TYR A 8 -17.38 -8.42 12.95
CA TYR A 8 -16.27 -9.08 12.27
C TYR A 8 -15.02 -8.97 13.14
N TYR A 9 -14.15 -9.96 13.06
CA TYR A 9 -12.92 -10.02 13.86
C TYR A 9 -11.73 -10.17 12.91
N CYS A 10 -10.62 -9.52 13.27
CA CYS A 10 -9.36 -9.70 12.57
C CYS A 10 -8.85 -11.13 12.78
N PRO A 11 -8.50 -11.88 11.71
CA PRO A 11 -8.00 -13.24 11.85
C PRO A 11 -6.58 -13.34 12.45
N GLU A 12 -5.88 -12.21 12.59
CA GLU A 12 -4.49 -12.18 13.07
C GLU A 12 -4.37 -11.78 14.54
N CYS A 13 -5.18 -10.83 15.00
CA CYS A 13 -5.10 -10.29 16.37
C CYS A 13 -6.41 -10.40 17.18
N ASP A 14 -7.44 -11.02 16.61
CA ASP A 14 -8.77 -11.19 17.22
C ASP A 14 -9.48 -9.88 17.63
N GLN A 15 -9.01 -8.72 17.17
CA GLN A 15 -9.67 -7.45 17.42
C GLN A 15 -10.95 -7.30 16.60
N GLN A 16 -11.98 -6.70 17.21
CA GLN A 16 -13.23 -6.40 16.52
C GLN A 16 -13.01 -5.33 15.44
N LEU A 17 -13.58 -5.58 14.27
CA LEU A 17 -13.58 -4.69 13.12
C LEU A 17 -14.87 -3.87 13.09
N ASN A 18 -14.78 -2.65 12.57
CA ASN A 18 -15.88 -1.67 12.55
C ASN A 18 -16.91 -1.94 11.45
N ASP A 19 -16.52 -2.68 10.43
CA ASP A 19 -17.34 -3.02 9.27
C ASP A 19 -16.99 -4.43 8.75
N ASN A 20 -17.50 -4.77 7.57
CA ASN A 20 -17.18 -6.04 6.89
C ASN A 20 -15.84 -5.96 6.12
N SER A 21 -15.02 -4.94 6.35
CA SER A 21 -13.68 -4.89 5.78
C SER A 21 -12.81 -5.95 6.46
N ARG A 22 -11.89 -6.53 5.69
CA ARG A 22 -10.81 -7.36 6.22
C ARG A 22 -9.62 -6.50 6.67
N TRP A 23 -9.73 -5.18 6.57
CA TRP A 23 -8.72 -4.24 7.01
C TRP A 23 -8.70 -4.13 8.54
N CYS A 24 -7.57 -4.52 9.12
CA CYS A 24 -7.29 -4.30 10.54
C CYS A 24 -6.16 -3.28 10.66
N LYS A 25 -6.51 -2.02 10.96
CA LYS A 25 -5.55 -0.90 10.99
C LYS A 25 -4.31 -1.21 11.84
N SER A 26 -4.49 -1.77 13.03
CA SER A 26 -3.39 -2.10 13.94
C SER A 26 -2.44 -3.16 13.38
N CYS A 27 -2.97 -4.23 12.75
CA CYS A 27 -2.15 -5.25 12.11
C CYS A 27 -1.43 -4.70 10.89
N GLN A 28 -2.12 -3.91 10.05
CA GLN A 28 -1.53 -3.33 8.85
C GLN A 28 -0.41 -2.34 9.20
N GLN A 29 -0.62 -1.47 10.19
CA GLN A 29 0.43 -0.58 10.71
C GLN A 29 1.68 -1.36 11.15
N ARG A 30 1.50 -2.45 11.90
CA ARG A 30 2.62 -3.30 12.31
C ARG A 30 3.34 -3.93 11.12
N HIS A 31 2.60 -4.47 10.14
CA HIS A 31 3.19 -5.04 8.92
C HIS A 31 3.96 -3.99 8.11
N PHE A 32 3.45 -2.75 8.05
CA PHE A 32 4.16 -1.65 7.40
C PHE A 32 5.45 -1.31 8.15
N GLU A 33 5.39 -1.12 9.47
CA GLU A 33 6.56 -0.83 10.31
C GLU A 33 7.65 -1.91 10.17
N GLU A 34 7.26 -3.20 10.19
CA GLU A 34 8.17 -4.34 10.00
C GLU A 34 8.83 -4.34 8.60
N ASN A 35 8.24 -3.65 7.62
CA ASN A 35 8.70 -3.60 6.23
C ASN A 35 9.37 -2.28 5.84
N PHE A 36 9.42 -1.27 6.71
CA PHE A 36 9.96 0.07 6.39
C PHE A 36 11.45 0.10 6.05
N ASP A 37 12.19 -0.91 6.49
CA ASP A 37 13.63 -1.05 6.21
C ASP A 37 13.92 -1.93 4.99
N ASN A 38 12.88 -2.57 4.40
CA ASN A 38 13.03 -3.50 3.27
C ASN A 38 12.91 -2.80 1.91
N TRP A 39 12.54 -1.54 1.87
CA TRP A 39 12.43 -0.75 0.64
C TRP A 39 12.85 0.69 0.88
N THR A 40 13.32 1.35 -0.17
CA THR A 40 13.60 2.78 -0.22
C THR A 40 13.50 3.25 -1.67
N SER A 41 13.04 4.47 -1.87
CA SER A 41 13.11 5.15 -3.16
C SER A 41 14.50 5.74 -3.45
N GLY A 42 15.35 5.81 -2.43
CA GLY A 42 16.59 6.58 -2.45
C GLY A 42 16.39 8.06 -2.13
N ASP A 43 15.15 8.51 -1.89
CA ASP A 43 14.79 9.86 -1.47
C ASP A 43 14.03 9.80 -0.13
N ASN A 44 14.62 10.42 0.90
CA ASN A 44 14.07 10.36 2.26
C ASN A 44 12.71 11.06 2.39
N ASP A 45 12.48 12.15 1.66
CA ASP A 45 11.23 12.92 1.76
C ASP A 45 10.08 12.11 1.14
N ILE A 46 10.36 11.42 0.03
CA ILE A 46 9.40 10.50 -0.60
C ILE A 46 9.14 9.29 0.31
N ASP A 47 10.18 8.71 0.88
CA ASP A 47 10.07 7.55 1.77
C ASP A 47 9.24 7.89 3.01
N GLU A 48 9.51 9.03 3.66
CA GLU A 48 8.75 9.50 4.82
C GLU A 48 7.28 9.74 4.46
N PHE A 49 7.00 10.39 3.33
CA PHE A 49 5.64 10.62 2.87
C PHE A 49 4.87 9.31 2.64
N ILE A 50 5.48 8.31 1.99
CA ILE A 50 4.84 7.01 1.77
C ILE A 50 4.56 6.31 3.12
N LYS A 51 5.55 6.27 4.03
CA LYS A 51 5.39 5.69 5.38
C LYS A 51 4.24 6.36 6.14
N GLU A 52 4.14 7.69 6.07
CA GLU A 52 3.03 8.42 6.69
C GLU A 52 1.65 8.00 6.12
N THR A 53 1.52 7.83 4.80
CA THR A 53 0.24 7.37 4.21
C THR A 53 -0.13 5.97 4.69
N GLN A 54 0.85 5.06 4.74
CA GLN A 54 0.68 3.69 5.23
C GLN A 54 0.23 3.65 6.70
N MET A 55 0.81 4.51 7.55
CA MET A 55 0.43 4.59 8.97
C MET A 55 -0.94 5.24 9.19
N LYS A 56 -1.40 6.10 8.28
CA LYS A 56 -2.69 6.80 8.42
C LYS A 56 -3.87 6.03 7.82
N ALA A 57 -3.62 5.10 6.91
CA ALA A 57 -4.63 4.39 6.13
C ALA A 57 -5.73 3.70 6.97
N ASP A 58 -6.98 3.93 6.57
CA ASP A 58 -8.16 3.28 7.15
C ASP A 58 -8.70 2.15 6.27
N ASP A 59 -8.17 1.98 5.05
CA ASP A 59 -8.50 0.88 4.14
C ASP A 59 -7.35 0.57 3.17
N ALA A 60 -7.50 -0.55 2.44
CA ALA A 60 -6.48 -1.11 1.55
C ALA A 60 -6.14 -0.25 0.32
N ASP A 61 -6.97 0.74 0.00
CA ASP A 61 -6.80 1.66 -1.13
C ASP A 61 -6.38 3.08 -0.71
N GLN A 62 -6.07 3.29 0.58
CA GLN A 62 -5.78 4.61 1.16
C GLN A 62 -4.29 4.86 1.48
N TYR A 63 -3.38 4.03 0.97
CA TYR A 63 -1.95 4.22 1.13
C TYR A 63 -1.19 4.09 -0.18
N LEU A 64 0.02 4.65 -0.19
CA LEU A 64 0.96 4.51 -1.31
C LEU A 64 1.91 3.35 -1.06
N GLU A 65 2.33 2.69 -2.14
CA GLU A 65 3.33 1.64 -2.12
C GLU A 65 4.50 2.03 -3.03
N TRP A 66 5.71 1.93 -2.51
CA TRP A 66 6.90 2.07 -3.34
C TRP A 66 7.16 0.78 -4.09
N ILE A 67 7.20 0.87 -5.43
CA ILE A 67 7.53 -0.26 -6.30
C ILE A 67 8.91 0.00 -6.91
N PRO A 68 9.94 -0.79 -6.57
CA PRO A 68 11.27 -0.59 -7.13
C PRO A 68 11.24 -0.85 -8.64
N PHE A 69 12.04 -0.11 -9.40
CA PHE A 69 12.05 -0.23 -10.86
C PHE A 69 12.34 -1.67 -11.34
N SER A 70 13.14 -2.42 -10.57
CA SER A 70 13.46 -3.83 -10.81
C SER A 70 12.26 -4.78 -10.74
N ALA A 71 11.14 -4.37 -10.12
CA ALA A 71 9.91 -5.15 -10.07
C ALA A 71 9.07 -5.06 -11.37
N PHE A 72 9.43 -4.15 -12.27
CA PHE A 72 8.77 -4.01 -13.56
C PHE A 72 9.39 -4.93 -14.61
N ILE A 73 8.53 -5.62 -15.36
CA ILE A 73 8.90 -6.46 -16.51
C ILE A 73 8.27 -5.91 -17.79
N ASN A 74 8.77 -6.36 -18.95
CA ASN A 74 8.29 -5.92 -20.26
C ASN A 74 8.25 -4.39 -20.40
N VAL A 75 9.29 -3.72 -19.90
CA VAL A 75 9.41 -2.27 -20.01
C VAL A 75 9.63 -1.91 -21.48
N THR A 76 8.64 -1.25 -22.07
CA THR A 76 8.68 -0.82 -23.47
C THR A 76 8.57 0.70 -23.56
N LYS A 77 9.40 1.30 -24.41
CA LYS A 77 9.32 2.73 -24.71
C LYS A 77 8.15 2.98 -25.67
N SER A 78 7.18 3.77 -25.24
CA SER A 78 5.94 3.99 -26.00
C SER A 78 6.03 5.22 -26.89
N ASP A 79 6.64 6.31 -26.41
CA ASP A 79 6.74 7.56 -27.17
C ASP A 79 7.92 8.43 -26.70
N ILE A 80 8.38 9.31 -27.59
CA ILE A 80 9.39 10.34 -27.33
C ILE A 80 8.80 11.68 -27.78
N SER A 81 8.60 12.57 -26.82
CA SER A 81 8.32 13.97 -27.09
C SER A 81 9.46 14.83 -26.59
N GLU A 82 9.46 16.10 -27.01
CA GLU A 82 10.38 17.10 -26.47
C GLU A 82 10.22 17.29 -24.94
N ALA A 83 9.04 16.95 -24.40
CA ALA A 83 8.74 17.03 -22.96
C ALA A 83 9.24 15.81 -22.14
N GLY A 84 9.62 14.71 -22.79
CA GLY A 84 10.08 13.51 -22.10
C GLY A 84 9.81 12.20 -22.83
N SER A 85 10.26 11.10 -22.23
CA SER A 85 10.04 9.74 -22.72
C SER A 85 8.93 9.05 -21.93
N LEU A 86 7.99 8.43 -22.64
CA LEU A 86 6.95 7.60 -22.05
C LEU A 86 7.35 6.12 -22.12
N PHE A 87 7.19 5.42 -20.99
CA PHE A 87 7.40 3.98 -20.89
C PHE A 87 6.16 3.30 -20.34
N THR A 88 5.89 2.09 -20.82
CA THR A 88 4.89 1.18 -20.27
C THR A 88 5.58 -0.06 -19.73
N ALA A 89 5.05 -0.63 -18.65
CA ALA A 89 5.58 -1.85 -18.06
C ALA A 89 4.48 -2.65 -17.36
N ASN A 90 4.73 -3.94 -17.16
CA ASN A 90 3.90 -4.78 -16.31
C ASN A 90 4.55 -4.90 -14.93
N TRP A 91 3.75 -4.82 -13.88
CA TRP A 91 4.16 -5.13 -12.52
C TRP A 91 3.60 -6.51 -12.14
N VAL A 92 4.48 -7.40 -11.68
CA VAL A 92 4.08 -8.72 -11.19
C VAL A 92 4.11 -8.68 -9.66
N ARG A 93 2.94 -8.89 -9.06
CA ARG A 93 2.74 -9.01 -7.62
C ARG A 93 2.63 -10.48 -7.22
#